data_AF-A0A7C1G1V3-F1
#
_entry.id   AF-A0A7C1G1V3-F1
#
_cell.length_a   1.000
_cell.length_b   1.000
_cell.length_c   1.000
_cell.angle_alpha   90.00
_cell.angle_beta   90.00
_cell.angle_gamma   90.00
#
_symmetry.space_group_name_H-M   'P 1'
#
loop_
_entity.id
_entity.type
_entity.pdbx_description
1 polymer ?
#
loop_
_entity_poly.entity_id
_entity_poly.type
_entity_poly.pdbx_seq_one_letter_code
_entity_poly.pdbx_strand_id
1 'polypeptide(L)'
;MTTAIRKIGFLLGSPDINGGTYVIYEHASRLQDAGHQVAIITQAAVRPERYGWHPAAGRLEWLTLAEAGRQEFDIILATWWQSPFLLQHLSAAHFAYFVQSIESRFFAEEDPRDHDKRDLSIWKKFCERTYSYALPVITEAAWIREYLH
;
A
#
# COMPACT_ATOMS: atom_id res chain seq x y z
N MET A 1 -0.36 -28.57 -8.45
CA MET A 1 -1.67 -28.03 -8.03
C MET A 1 -1.84 -26.68 -8.69
N THR A 2 -2.84 -26.50 -9.53
CA THR A 2 -3.16 -25.19 -10.13
C THR A 2 -3.80 -24.33 -9.06
N THR A 3 -3.10 -23.29 -8.60
CA THR A 3 -3.66 -22.29 -7.69
C THR A 3 -4.85 -21.61 -8.37
N ALA A 4 -5.96 -21.41 -7.67
CA ALA A 4 -7.08 -20.65 -8.20
C ALA A 4 -6.60 -19.22 -8.56
N ILE A 5 -6.95 -18.74 -9.75
CA ILE A 5 -6.67 -17.36 -10.17
C ILE A 5 -7.41 -16.42 -9.21
N ARG A 6 -6.71 -15.39 -8.74
CA ARG A 6 -7.21 -14.40 -7.78
C ARG A 6 -7.07 -13.02 -8.36
N LYS A 7 -7.99 -12.13 -8.01
CA LYS A 7 -7.90 -10.71 -8.31
C LYS A 7 -7.43 -9.93 -7.08
N ILE A 8 -6.26 -9.31 -7.19
CA ILE A 8 -5.49 -8.75 -6.08
C ILE A 8 -5.24 -7.28 -6.34
N GLY A 9 -5.61 -6.42 -5.40
CA GLY A 9 -5.34 -4.98 -5.45
C GLY A 9 -4.26 -4.58 -4.44
N PHE A 10 -3.27 -3.80 -4.87
CA PHE A 10 -2.34 -3.11 -3.98
C PHE A 10 -2.65 -1.62 -4.02
N LEU A 11 -3.06 -1.04 -2.89
CA LEU A 11 -3.06 0.40 -2.75
C LEU A 11 -1.60 0.88 -2.79
N LEU A 12 -1.29 1.91 -3.58
CA LEU A 12 0.04 2.53 -3.63
C LEU A 12 -0.02 4.06 -3.42
N GLY A 13 0.78 4.57 -2.49
CA GLY A 13 0.78 6.00 -2.13
C GLY A 13 1.60 6.86 -3.10
N SER A 14 2.74 6.33 -3.57
CA SER A 14 3.54 6.97 -4.62
C SER A 14 4.10 5.94 -5.61
N PRO A 15 3.96 6.16 -6.92
CA PRO A 15 4.59 5.34 -7.96
C PRO A 15 6.09 5.58 -8.13
N ASP A 16 6.64 6.65 -7.54
CA ASP A 16 8.03 7.03 -7.71
C ASP A 16 8.98 6.13 -6.90
N ILE A 17 10.27 6.17 -7.23
CA ILE A 17 11.29 5.30 -6.63
C ILE A 17 11.43 5.52 -5.12
N ASN A 18 11.13 4.47 -4.35
CA ASN A 18 11.48 4.33 -2.94
C ASN A 18 11.45 2.85 -2.54
N GLY A 19 11.97 2.53 -1.34
CA GLY A 19 12.09 1.14 -0.87
C GLY A 19 10.75 0.40 -0.81
N GLY A 20 9.70 1.04 -0.29
CA GLY A 20 8.40 0.39 -0.17
C GLY A 20 7.72 0.16 -1.53
N THR A 21 7.75 1.16 -2.42
CA THR A 21 7.21 1.02 -3.78
C THR A 21 7.92 -0.10 -4.55
N TYR A 22 9.25 -0.25 -4.40
CA TYR A 22 9.99 -1.35 -5.00
C TYR A 22 9.48 -2.72 -4.51
N VAL A 23 9.34 -2.90 -3.19
CA VAL A 23 8.83 -4.13 -2.59
C VAL A 23 7.41 -4.45 -3.11
N ILE A 24 6.53 -3.46 -3.17
CA ILE A 24 5.16 -3.62 -3.71
C ILE A 24 5.21 -4.09 -5.16
N TYR A 25 6.02 -3.47 -6.02
CA TYR A 25 6.11 -3.89 -7.42
C TYR A 25 6.64 -5.31 -7.57
N GLU A 26 7.65 -5.70 -6.79
CA GLU A 26 8.22 -7.05 -6.80
C GLU A 26 7.20 -8.12 -6.38
N HIS A 27 6.38 -7.83 -5.35
CA HIS A 27 5.29 -8.74 -4.96
C HIS A 27 4.19 -8.79 -6.01
N ALA A 28 3.76 -7.64 -6.53
CA ALA A 28 2.71 -7.54 -7.52
C ALA A 28 3.09 -8.28 -8.82
N SER A 29 4.31 -8.08 -9.33
CA SER A 29 4.75 -8.73 -10.57
C SER A 29 4.91 -10.23 -10.40
N ARG A 30 5.43 -10.71 -9.26
CA ARG A 30 5.54 -12.15 -9.00
C ARG A 30 4.18 -12.83 -8.87
N LEU A 31 3.19 -12.16 -8.29
CA LEU A 31 1.81 -12.66 -8.23
C LEU A 31 1.18 -12.70 -9.63
N GLN A 32 1.44 -11.70 -10.47
CA GLN A 32 1.03 -11.71 -11.87
C GLN A 32 1.69 -12.86 -12.63
N ASP A 33 3.00 -13.06 -12.48
CA ASP A 33 3.76 -14.15 -13.11
C ASP A 33 3.28 -15.54 -12.63
N ALA A 34 2.73 -15.62 -11.41
CA ALA A 34 2.07 -16.81 -10.88
C ALA A 34 0.64 -17.05 -11.43
N GLY A 35 0.14 -16.16 -12.29
CA GLY A 35 -1.15 -16.28 -12.97
C GLY A 35 -2.31 -15.56 -12.30
N HIS A 36 -2.07 -14.72 -11.28
CA HIS A 36 -3.11 -13.91 -10.66
C HIS A 36 -3.35 -12.61 -11.45
N GLN A 37 -4.55 -12.04 -11.32
CA GLN A 37 -4.86 -10.70 -11.83
C GLN A 37 -4.46 -9.68 -10.76
N VAL A 38 -3.53 -8.79 -11.07
CA VAL A 38 -2.96 -7.86 -10.08
C VAL A 38 -3.07 -6.43 -10.57
N ALA A 39 -3.66 -5.58 -9.74
CA ALA A 39 -3.79 -4.15 -9.99
C ALA A 39 -3.05 -3.31 -8.94
N ILE A 40 -2.32 -2.30 -9.40
CA ILE A 40 -1.83 -1.19 -8.59
C ILE A 40 -2.91 -0.11 -8.56
N ILE A 41 -3.37 0.23 -7.36
CA ILE A 41 -4.46 1.16 -7.13
C ILE A 41 -3.89 2.45 -6.53
N THR A 42 -4.12 3.57 -7.19
CA THR A 42 -3.64 4.89 -6.79
C THR A 42 -4.80 5.87 -6.66
N GLN A 43 -4.66 6.95 -5.90
CA GLN A 43 -5.76 7.92 -5.75
C GLN A 43 -6.11 8.63 -7.06
N ALA A 44 -5.13 8.86 -7.92
CA ALA A 44 -5.26 9.54 -9.21
C ALA A 44 -4.45 8.82 -10.28
N ALA A 45 -4.80 9.02 -11.55
CA ALA A 45 -4.13 8.37 -12.67
C ALA A 45 -2.63 8.67 -12.68
N VAL A 46 -1.83 7.63 -12.93
CA VAL A 46 -0.37 7.73 -12.96
C VAL A 46 0.14 7.64 -14.39
N ARG A 47 0.97 8.60 -14.79
CA ARG A 47 1.64 8.56 -16.09
C ARG A 47 2.82 7.59 -16.08
N PRO A 48 3.11 6.89 -17.20
CA PRO A 48 4.16 5.87 -17.24
C PRO A 48 5.54 6.31 -16.79
N GLU A 49 5.90 7.58 -16.97
CA GLU A 49 7.22 8.09 -16.60
C GLU A 49 7.49 7.99 -15.09
N ARG A 50 6.43 7.97 -14.27
CA ARG A 50 6.56 7.89 -12.80
C ARG A 50 6.90 6.50 -12.29
N TYR A 51 6.51 5.45 -13.00
CA TYR A 51 6.82 4.06 -12.64
C TYR A 51 7.82 3.40 -13.59
N GLY A 52 8.19 4.05 -14.69
CA GLY A 52 9.08 3.51 -15.72
C GLY A 52 10.50 3.20 -15.25
N TRP A 53 10.88 3.63 -14.05
CA TRP A 53 12.12 3.23 -13.39
C TRP A 53 12.13 1.74 -12.99
N HIS A 54 10.97 1.10 -12.84
CA HIS A 54 10.85 -0.31 -12.49
C HIS A 54 10.44 -1.16 -13.71
N PRO A 55 11.23 -2.17 -14.11
CA PRO A 55 11.02 -2.90 -15.36
C PRO A 55 9.72 -3.70 -15.40
N ALA A 56 9.17 -4.10 -14.25
CA ALA A 56 7.92 -4.85 -14.19
C ALA A 56 6.67 -3.96 -14.08
N ALA A 57 6.82 -2.69 -13.67
CA ALA A 57 5.66 -1.85 -13.32
C ALA A 57 4.76 -1.55 -14.52
N GLY A 58 5.33 -1.44 -15.72
CA GLY A 58 4.56 -1.23 -16.95
C GLY A 58 3.72 -2.43 -17.41
N ARG A 59 3.91 -3.62 -16.82
CA ARG A 59 3.11 -4.82 -17.10
C ARG A 59 1.91 -4.98 -16.17
N LEU A 60 1.91 -4.26 -15.05
CA LEU A 60 0.84 -4.31 -14.06
C LEU A 60 -0.37 -3.52 -14.55
N GLU A 61 -1.56 -3.92 -14.11
CA GLU A 61 -2.75 -3.11 -14.29
C GLU A 61 -2.69 -1.89 -13.35
N TRP A 62 -2.98 -0.71 -13.86
CA TRP A 62 -3.00 0.53 -13.09
C TRP A 62 -4.42 1.07 -13.02
N LEU A 63 -4.95 1.20 -11.81
CA LEU A 63 -6.30 1.72 -11.56
C LEU A 63 -6.23 2.94 -10.65
N THR A 64 -7.12 3.89 -10.91
CA THR A 64 -7.49 4.88 -9.91
C THR A 64 -8.38 4.25 -8.83
N LEU A 65 -8.45 4.86 -7.65
CA LEU A 65 -9.33 4.44 -6.57
C LEU A 65 -10.79 4.37 -7.04
N ALA A 66 -11.21 5.33 -7.88
CA ALA A 66 -12.55 5.36 -8.46
C ALA A 66 -12.80 4.21 -9.46
N GLU A 67 -11.81 3.82 -10.26
CA GLU A 67 -11.92 2.66 -11.15
C GLU A 67 -11.93 1.34 -10.39
N ALA A 68 -11.04 1.20 -9.40
CA ALA A 68 -10.99 0.03 -8.54
C ALA A 68 -12.27 -0.15 -7.71
N GLY A 69 -12.88 0.95 -7.25
CA GLY A 69 -14.17 0.91 -6.53
C GLY A 69 -15.35 0.40 -7.37
N ARG A 70 -15.21 0.30 -8.70
CA ARG A 70 -16.21 -0.31 -9.61
C ARG A 70 -15.94 -1.78 -9.90
N GLN A 71 -14.98 -2.39 -9.20
CA GLN A 71 -14.56 -3.76 -9.39
C GLN A 71 -14.62 -4.52 -8.06
N GLU A 72 -14.80 -5.84 -8.14
CA GLU A 72 -14.67 -6.72 -6.98
C GLU A 72 -13.30 -7.40 -7.01
N PHE A 73 -12.68 -7.50 -5.84
CA PHE A 73 -11.39 -8.15 -5.63
C PHE A 73 -11.52 -9.33 -4.68
N ASP A 74 -10.67 -10.34 -4.84
CA ASP A 74 -10.52 -11.38 -3.81
C ASP A 74 -9.83 -10.80 -2.57
N ILE A 75 -8.81 -9.98 -2.78
CA ILE A 75 -8.06 -9.34 -1.70
C ILE A 75 -7.55 -7.95 -2.11
N ILE A 76 -7.61 -7.01 -1.17
CA ILE A 76 -6.98 -5.69 -1.29
C ILE A 76 -5.99 -5.49 -0.15
N LEU A 77 -4.80 -5.02 -0.51
CA LEU A 77 -3.69 -4.75 0.37
C LEU A 77 -3.53 -3.23 0.54
N ALA A 78 -3.80 -2.74 1.74
CA ALA A 78 -3.28 -1.45 2.21
C ALA A 78 -1.76 -1.56 2.35
N THR A 79 -0.99 -0.50 2.05
CA THR A 79 0.49 -0.57 2.02
C THR A 79 1.22 0.61 2.68
N TRP A 80 0.57 1.76 2.80
CA TRP A 80 1.10 2.91 3.55
C TRP A 80 0.11 3.38 4.62
N TRP A 81 0.56 4.18 5.59
CA TRP A 81 -0.24 4.49 6.79
C TRP A 81 -1.62 5.09 6.55
N GLN A 82 -1.85 5.81 5.45
CA GLN A 82 -3.19 6.37 5.15
C GLN A 82 -4.08 5.40 4.37
N SER A 83 -3.51 4.37 3.75
CA SER A 83 -4.27 3.46 2.90
C SER A 83 -5.37 2.65 3.61
N PRO A 84 -5.28 2.30 4.92
CA PRO A 84 -6.42 1.71 5.62
C PRO A 84 -7.68 2.58 5.59
N PHE A 85 -7.55 3.91 5.58
CA PHE A 85 -8.71 4.81 5.49
C PHE A 85 -9.39 4.78 4.12
N LEU A 86 -8.70 4.30 3.08
CA LEU A 86 -9.21 4.24 1.71
C LEU A 86 -9.98 2.96 1.42
N LEU A 87 -9.85 1.93 2.27
CA LEU A 87 -10.47 0.62 2.05
C LEU A 87 -11.99 0.69 1.96
N GLN A 88 -12.62 1.65 2.63
CA GLN A 88 -14.08 1.89 2.57
C GLN A 88 -14.60 2.23 1.17
N HIS A 89 -13.73 2.62 0.23
CA HIS A 89 -14.09 2.95 -1.14
C HIS A 89 -13.98 1.76 -2.11
N LEU A 90 -13.61 0.58 -1.60
CA LEU A 90 -13.27 -0.58 -2.41
C LEU A 90 -14.14 -1.78 -2.02
N SER A 91 -14.33 -2.70 -2.96
CA SER A 91 -15.06 -3.96 -2.73
C SER A 91 -14.09 -5.13 -2.81
N ALA A 92 -13.93 -5.86 -1.71
CA ALA A 92 -13.12 -7.07 -1.68
C ALA A 92 -13.68 -8.11 -0.70
N ALA A 93 -13.46 -9.40 -1.01
CA ALA A 93 -13.78 -10.47 -0.06
C ALA A 93 -12.89 -10.40 1.19
N HIS A 94 -11.63 -9.96 1.03
CA HIS A 94 -10.70 -9.77 2.12
C HIS A 94 -9.92 -8.46 1.99
N PHE A 95 -9.62 -7.86 3.14
CA PHE A 95 -8.68 -6.75 3.25
C PHE A 95 -7.52 -7.17 4.16
N ALA A 96 -6.31 -6.75 3.82
CA ALA A 96 -5.15 -6.91 4.69
C ALA A 96 -4.25 -5.67 4.59
N TYR A 97 -3.37 -5.52 5.59
CA TYR A 97 -2.44 -4.40 5.66
C TYR A 97 -1.01 -4.92 5.54
N PHE A 98 -0.34 -4.59 4.43
CA PHE A 98 1.03 -4.97 4.16
C PHE A 98 2.01 -3.89 4.67
N VAL A 99 2.47 -4.08 5.90
CA VAL A 99 3.35 -3.16 6.62
C VAL A 99 4.81 -3.53 6.37
N GLN A 100 5.46 -2.74 5.53
CA GLN A 100 6.88 -2.92 5.17
C GLN A 100 7.82 -2.20 6.14
N SER A 101 7.32 -1.21 6.88
CA SER A 101 8.07 -0.50 7.91
C SER A 101 7.15 0.16 8.93
N ILE A 102 7.73 0.62 10.04
CA ILE A 102 7.03 1.43 11.04
C ILE A 102 7.13 2.90 10.64
N GLU A 103 6.19 3.35 9.80
CA GLU A 103 6.17 4.68 9.17
C GLU A 103 6.11 5.83 10.18
N SER A 104 5.57 5.59 11.38
CA SER A 104 5.55 6.58 12.46
C SER A 104 6.96 7.02 12.90
N ARG A 105 8.00 6.23 12.58
CA ARG A 105 9.41 6.57 12.83
C ARG A 105 9.99 7.54 11.81
N PHE A 106 9.36 7.75 10.66
CA PHE A 106 9.85 8.64 9.61
C PHE A 106 9.33 10.09 9.71
N PHE A 107 8.44 10.36 10.66
CA PHE A 107 8.00 11.73 10.94
C PHE A 107 9.16 12.54 11.53
N ALA A 108 9.40 13.72 10.95
CA ALA A 108 10.37 14.68 11.47
C ALA A 108 9.95 15.21 12.86
N GLU A 109 10.89 15.85 13.54
CA GLU A 109 10.57 16.59 14.76
C GLU A 109 9.64 17.78 14.44
N GLU A 110 8.69 18.01 15.33
CA GLU A 110 7.75 19.12 15.23
C GLU A 110 8.49 20.45 15.47
N ASP A 111 8.33 21.40 14.56
CA ASP A 111 8.76 22.79 14.76
C ASP A 111 7.51 23.69 14.67
N PRO A 112 7.04 24.25 15.80
CA PRO A 112 5.85 25.10 15.82
C PRO A 112 5.94 26.37 14.97
N ARG A 113 7.15 26.75 14.52
CA ARG A 113 7.39 27.93 13.67
C ARG A 113 7.44 27.58 12.18
N ASP A 114 7.58 26.31 11.85
CA ASP A 114 7.56 25.79 10.48
C ASP A 114 6.16 25.24 10.19
N HIS A 115 5.42 25.91 9.31
CA HIS A 115 4.04 25.55 9.02
C HIS A 115 3.89 24.11 8.49
N ASP A 116 4.91 23.57 7.81
CA ASP A 116 4.89 22.22 7.26
C ASP A 116 5.21 21.15 8.31
N LYS A 117 5.82 21.56 9.43
CA LYS A 117 6.19 20.67 10.55
C LYS A 117 5.33 20.87 11.80
N ARG A 118 4.41 21.81 11.74
CA ARG A 118 3.40 22.02 12.78
C ARG A 118 2.48 20.80 12.84
N ASP A 119 2.15 20.35 14.04
CA ASP A 119 1.23 19.23 14.31
C ASP A 119 1.72 17.85 13.82
N LEU A 120 3.00 17.68 13.43
CA LEU A 120 3.54 16.37 13.02
C LEU A 120 3.40 15.30 14.12
N SER A 121 3.42 15.72 15.40
CA SER A 121 3.19 14.81 16.53
C SER A 121 1.78 14.19 16.52
N ILE A 122 0.78 14.90 15.99
CA ILE A 122 -0.58 14.40 15.82
C ILE A 122 -0.63 13.38 14.68
N TRP A 123 -0.03 13.71 13.52
CA TRP A 123 0.03 12.80 12.38
C TRP A 123 0.79 11.51 12.69
N LYS A 124 1.90 11.61 13.42
CA LYS A 124 2.65 10.45 13.93
C LYS A 124 1.77 9.53 14.77
N LYS A 125 0.93 10.09 15.66
CA LYS A 125 -0.01 9.31 16.48
C LYS A 125 -1.10 8.64 15.63
N PHE A 126 -1.60 9.31 14.59
CA PHE A 126 -2.56 8.70 13.67
C PHE A 126 -1.94 7.55 12.88
N CYS A 127 -0.73 7.76 12.34
CA CYS A 127 0.05 6.72 11.69
C CYS A 127 0.20 5.48 12.60
N GLU A 128 0.65 5.68 13.84
CA GLU A 128 0.82 4.60 14.81
C GLU A 128 -0.49 3.83 15.08
N ARG A 129 -1.60 4.56 15.20
CA ARG A 129 -2.91 3.96 15.46
C ARG A 129 -3.44 3.11 14.30
N THR A 130 -2.95 3.32 13.08
CA THR A 130 -3.40 2.51 11.94
C THR A 130 -2.99 1.04 12.06
N TYR A 131 -1.92 0.75 12.81
CA TYR A 131 -1.49 -0.62 13.10
C TYR A 131 -2.45 -1.40 13.99
N SER A 132 -3.34 -0.72 14.73
CA SER A 132 -4.36 -1.34 15.57
C SER A 132 -5.69 -1.58 14.84
N TYR A 133 -5.76 -1.32 13.53
CA TYR A 133 -6.95 -1.64 12.75
C TYR A 133 -7.19 -3.15 12.77
N ALA A 134 -8.46 -3.56 12.82
CA ALA A 134 -8.87 -4.96 12.81
C ALA A 134 -8.71 -5.58 11.40
N LEU A 135 -7.47 -5.58 10.90
CA LEU A 135 -7.06 -6.13 9.61
C LEU A 135 -5.96 -7.16 9.87
N PRO A 136 -5.96 -8.30 9.14
CA PRO A 136 -4.79 -9.13 9.05
C PRO A 136 -3.58 -8.31 8.56
N VAL A 137 -2.46 -8.43 9.25
CA VAL A 137 -1.23 -7.73 8.91
C VAL A 137 -0.23 -8.70 8.28
N ILE A 138 0.38 -8.27 7.19
CA ILE A 138 1.51 -8.96 6.53
C ILE A 138 2.72 -8.05 6.70
N THR A 139 3.89 -8.63 7.00
CA THR A 139 5.15 -7.89 7.06
C THR A 139 6.32 -8.74 6.59
N GLU A 140 7.41 -8.09 6.19
CA GLU A 140 8.62 -8.73 5.67
C GLU A 140 9.66 -9.07 6.74
N ALA A 141 9.52 -8.53 7.96
CA ALA A 141 10.54 -8.66 8.99
C ALA A 141 9.98 -9.06 10.37
N ALA A 142 10.67 -9.97 11.06
CA ALA A 142 10.29 -10.45 12.38
C ALA A 142 10.23 -9.30 13.42
N TRP A 143 11.15 -8.34 13.34
CA TRP A 143 11.16 -7.20 14.26
C TRP A 143 9.94 -6.28 14.08
N ILE A 144 9.40 -6.18 12.85
CA ILE A 144 8.17 -5.41 12.59
C ILE A 144 7.00 -6.17 13.23
N ARG A 145 6.92 -7.48 13.03
CA ARG A 145 5.90 -8.31 13.68
C ARG A 145 5.93 -8.13 15.20
N GLU A 146 7.10 -8.23 15.83
CA GLU A 146 7.24 -8.03 17.29
C GLU A 146 6.79 -6.64 17.75
N TYR A 147 7.02 -5.61 16.93
CA TYR A 147 6.52 -4.27 17.20
C TYR A 147 4.99 -4.18 17.10
N LEU A 148 4.41 -4.94 16.18
CA LEU A 148 2.98 -4.96 15.86
C LEU A 148 2.16 -5.99 16.67
N HIS A 149 2.76 -6.68 17.65
CA HIS A 149 2.22 -7.74 18.54
C HIS A 149 2.73 -9.18 18.26
#